data_AF-A0AAV3QU07-F1
#
_entry.id   AF-A0AAV3QU07-F1
#
_cell.length_a   1.000
_cell.length_b   1.000
_cell.length_c   1.000
_cell.angle_alpha   90.00
_cell.angle_beta   90.00
_cell.angle_gamma   90.00
#
_symmetry.space_group_name_H-M   'P 1'
#
loop_
_entity.id
_entity.type
_entity.pdbx_description
1 polymer ?
#
loop_
_entity_poly.entity_id
_entity_poly.type
_entity_poly.pdbx_seq_one_letter_code
_entity_poly.pdbx_strand_id
1 'polypeptide(L)'
;MPSSNPSQTQNSPPQTDTQQPKPHQNSTQNDPVLDENQQKTELLVEEEEESECGFCLFMKAGGCRDQFIEWEKCVEEGEKNQEDIVDKCHSVTKALKDCMEANPDHYGPILQAEKAVEEEAVREVEKEMENVESVATIEVEEITSSSGSEQKVAS
;
A
#
# COMPACT_ATOMS: atom_id res chain seq x y z
N MET A 1 61.90 12.87 -13.12
CA MET A 1 62.41 11.56 -12.64
C MET A 1 61.50 11.09 -11.52
N PRO A 2 60.97 9.85 -11.59
CA PRO A 2 59.97 9.32 -10.67
C PRO A 2 60.62 8.58 -9.49
N SER A 3 60.00 8.63 -8.32
CA SER A 3 60.23 7.77 -7.15
C SER A 3 59.10 8.07 -6.16
N SER A 4 58.40 7.15 -5.51
CA SER A 4 58.24 5.70 -5.58
C SER A 4 56.89 5.39 -4.91
N ASN A 5 56.29 4.27 -5.29
CA ASN A 5 54.94 3.80 -4.98
C ASN A 5 54.86 3.11 -3.58
N PRO A 6 53.79 2.36 -3.22
CA PRO A 6 52.80 2.66 -2.19
C PRO A 6 52.90 1.74 -0.95
N SER A 7 52.15 2.01 0.12
CA SER A 7 51.87 0.99 1.14
C SER A 7 50.37 0.77 1.27
N GLN A 8 49.98 -0.42 0.81
CA GLN A 8 48.68 -1.05 1.02
C GLN A 8 48.58 -1.47 2.50
N THR A 9 47.41 -1.31 3.10
CA THR A 9 46.98 -2.20 4.18
C THR A 9 45.51 -2.47 3.97
N GLN A 10 45.25 -3.69 3.49
CA GLN A 10 43.93 -4.29 3.42
C GLN A 10 43.57 -4.80 4.82
N ASN A 11 42.39 -4.43 5.33
CA ASN A 11 41.77 -5.12 6.45
C ASN A 11 40.57 -5.90 5.93
N SER A 12 40.72 -7.22 5.92
CA SER A 12 39.68 -8.20 5.60
C SER A 12 38.76 -8.46 6.82
N PRO A 13 37.52 -8.92 6.59
CA PRO A 13 36.45 -9.02 7.60
C PRO A 13 36.60 -10.23 8.56
N PRO A 14 35.96 -10.18 9.75
CA PRO A 14 35.98 -11.28 10.71
C PRO A 14 35.18 -12.50 10.22
N GLN A 15 35.74 -13.68 10.47
CA GLN A 15 35.20 -14.97 10.08
C GLN A 15 34.08 -15.42 11.01
N THR A 16 32.94 -15.82 10.45
CA THR A 16 31.85 -16.49 11.16
C THR A 16 31.99 -18.00 11.01
N ASP A 17 32.25 -18.66 12.12
CA ASP A 17 32.37 -20.12 12.22
C ASP A 17 31.01 -20.78 11.99
N THR A 18 30.95 -21.64 10.99
CA THR A 18 29.79 -22.46 10.63
C THR A 18 29.86 -23.79 11.37
N GLN A 19 28.91 -24.07 12.26
CA GLN A 19 28.67 -25.43 12.73
C GLN A 19 27.17 -25.76 12.68
N GLN A 20 26.83 -26.56 11.68
CA GLN A 20 25.60 -27.32 11.58
C GLN A 20 25.77 -28.70 12.24
N PRO A 21 24.73 -29.23 12.89
CA PRO A 21 24.52 -30.68 12.92
C PRO A 21 23.18 -31.07 12.29
N LYS A 22 23.19 -32.11 11.44
CA LYS A 22 22.01 -32.92 11.05
C LYS A 22 21.99 -34.25 11.85
N PRO A 23 21.08 -35.22 11.59
CA PRO A 23 19.99 -35.57 12.52
C PRO A 23 20.13 -37.01 13.06
N HIS A 24 19.59 -37.30 14.25
CA HIS A 24 19.35 -38.69 14.64
C HIS A 24 18.00 -38.88 15.33
N GLN A 25 17.24 -39.80 14.76
CA GLN A 25 15.99 -40.34 15.24
C GLN A 25 16.23 -41.18 16.51
N ASN A 26 15.32 -41.12 17.49
CA ASN A 26 14.84 -42.34 18.11
C ASN A 26 13.44 -42.15 18.69
N SER A 27 12.55 -43.06 18.29
CA SER A 27 11.23 -43.27 18.85
C SER A 27 11.36 -43.98 20.19
N THR A 28 10.55 -43.65 21.20
CA THR A 28 9.91 -44.62 22.11
C THR A 28 8.89 -43.89 22.99
N GLN A 29 7.64 -44.30 22.82
CA GLN A 29 6.46 -43.99 23.61
C GLN A 29 6.69 -44.35 25.08
N ASN A 30 6.15 -43.57 26.01
CA ASN A 30 5.61 -44.04 27.30
C ASN A 30 4.77 -42.90 27.92
N ASP A 31 3.44 -43.03 27.84
CA ASP A 31 2.53 -42.33 28.75
C ASP A 31 2.70 -42.88 30.18
N PRO A 32 2.49 -42.04 31.20
CA PRO A 32 1.32 -42.31 32.03
C PRO A 32 0.49 -41.04 32.35
N VAL A 33 -0.83 -41.26 32.32
CA VAL A 33 -1.93 -40.34 32.65
C VAL A 33 -2.02 -40.10 34.17
N LEU A 34 -2.67 -38.98 34.55
CA LEU A 34 -3.20 -38.52 35.85
C LEU A 34 -2.32 -37.42 36.50
N ASP A 35 -2.79 -36.25 36.94
CA ASP A 35 -4.14 -35.80 37.28
C ASP A 35 -4.15 -34.27 37.50
N GLU A 36 -5.31 -33.67 37.25
CA GLU A 36 -5.90 -32.40 37.73
C GLU A 36 -5.07 -31.14 38.07
N ASN A 37 -5.64 -30.03 37.57
CA ASN A 37 -5.78 -28.74 38.26
C ASN A 37 -4.62 -27.74 38.17
N GLN A 38 -4.60 -27.00 37.07
CA GLN A 38 -4.52 -25.53 37.13
C GLN A 38 -4.93 -24.96 35.78
N GLN A 39 -6.23 -24.76 35.61
CA GLN A 39 -6.78 -23.91 34.56
C GLN A 39 -6.47 -22.45 34.91
N LYS A 40 -5.19 -22.09 34.84
CA LYS A 40 -4.77 -20.70 34.68
C LYS A 40 -4.61 -20.51 33.18
N THR A 41 -5.76 -20.34 32.50
CA THR A 41 -5.77 -19.54 31.28
C THR A 41 -5.36 -18.15 31.74
N GLU A 42 -4.05 -17.92 31.83
CA GLU A 42 -3.54 -16.58 31.61
C GLU A 42 -4.10 -16.23 30.23
N LEU A 43 -5.09 -15.35 30.21
CA LEU A 43 -5.18 -14.40 29.11
C LEU A 43 -3.78 -13.78 29.05
N LEU A 44 -2.91 -14.38 28.25
CA LEU A 44 -2.08 -13.61 27.36
C LEU A 44 -3.08 -12.72 26.64
N VAL A 45 -3.33 -11.55 27.24
CA VAL A 45 -3.50 -10.36 26.44
C VAL A 45 -2.21 -10.38 25.65
N GLU A 46 -2.26 -10.95 24.46
CA GLU A 46 -1.32 -10.62 23.41
C GLU A 46 -1.48 -9.11 23.34
N GLU A 47 -0.59 -8.42 24.06
CA GLU A 47 -0.23 -7.06 23.78
C GLU A 47 0.18 -7.17 22.32
N GLU A 48 -0.79 -6.92 21.42
CA GLU A 48 -0.55 -6.84 20.00
C GLU A 48 0.57 -5.82 19.91
N GLU A 49 1.80 -6.31 19.78
CA GLU A 49 2.93 -5.50 19.40
C GLU A 49 2.50 -4.96 18.04
N GLU A 50 1.90 -3.77 18.06
CA GLU A 50 1.44 -3.06 16.90
C GLU A 50 2.70 -2.77 16.09
N SER A 51 3.04 -3.73 15.24
CA SER A 51 4.26 -3.70 14.46
C SER A 51 4.13 -2.48 13.58
N GLU A 52 4.99 -1.48 13.78
CA GLU A 52 4.88 -0.22 13.07
C GLU A 52 4.87 -0.51 11.56
N CYS A 53 3.80 -0.07 10.89
CA CYS A 53 3.61 -0.31 9.47
C CYS A 53 4.86 0.14 8.69
N GLY A 54 5.38 -0.73 7.81
CA GLY A 54 6.61 -0.45 7.06
C GLY A 54 6.53 0.85 6.24
N PHE A 55 5.34 1.21 5.78
CA PHE A 55 5.08 2.49 5.12
C PHE A 55 5.18 3.68 6.10
N CYS A 56 4.59 3.58 7.30
CA CYS A 56 4.71 4.61 8.34
C CYS A 56 6.18 4.83 8.73
N LEU A 57 6.95 3.76 8.90
CA LEU A 57 8.40 3.83 9.15
C LEU A 57 9.13 4.58 8.04
N PHE A 58 8.85 4.22 6.78
CA PHE A 58 9.45 4.87 5.63
C PHE A 58 9.11 6.37 5.58
N MET A 59 7.85 6.72 5.78
CA MET A 59 7.37 8.11 5.72
C MET A 59 7.98 8.96 6.84
N LYS A 60 8.07 8.41 8.06
CA LYS A 60 8.66 9.07 9.23
C LYS A 60 10.19 9.18 9.17
N ALA A 61 10.87 8.36 8.34
CA ALA A 61 12.32 8.44 8.16
C ALA A 61 12.77 9.59 7.23
N GLY A 62 11.85 10.15 6.43
CA GLY A 62 12.16 11.19 5.45
C GLY A 62 11.95 12.62 5.96
N GLY A 63 12.23 13.59 5.08
CA GLY A 63 12.13 15.03 5.39
C GLY A 63 10.71 15.56 5.62
N CYS A 64 9.68 14.79 5.27
CA CYS A 64 8.27 15.15 5.42
C CYS A 64 7.60 14.47 6.63
N ARG A 65 8.41 14.03 7.61
CA ARG A 65 7.93 13.36 8.83
C ARG A 65 6.82 14.14 9.55
N ASP A 66 6.99 15.45 9.71
CA ASP A 66 6.06 16.26 10.48
C ASP A 66 4.70 16.37 9.77
N GLN A 67 4.71 16.59 8.45
CA GLN A 67 3.50 16.59 7.62
C GLN A 67 2.80 15.22 7.65
N PHE A 68 3.58 14.14 7.68
CA PHE A 68 3.02 12.79 7.77
C PHE A 68 2.32 12.54 9.12
N ILE A 69 2.93 12.97 10.23
CA ILE A 69 2.32 12.86 11.57
C ILE A 69 1.05 13.72 11.67
N GLU A 70 1.03 14.91 11.07
CA GLU A 70 -0.18 15.73 11.00
C GLU A 70 -1.29 15.05 10.21
N TRP A 71 -0.94 14.40 9.09
CA TRP A 71 -1.87 13.61 8.31
C TRP A 71 -2.41 12.40 9.08
N GLU A 72 -1.55 11.61 9.73
CA GLU A 72 -1.95 10.47 10.58
C GLU A 72 -2.98 10.91 11.64
N LYS A 73 -2.70 12.01 12.36
CA LYS A 73 -3.63 12.56 13.35
C LYS A 73 -4.97 12.97 12.75
N CYS A 74 -4.95 13.58 11.56
CA CYS A 74 -6.18 13.98 10.89
C CYS A 74 -7.03 12.75 10.50
N VAL A 75 -6.39 11.71 9.99
CA VAL A 75 -7.04 10.43 9.64
C VAL A 75 -7.63 9.78 10.90
N GLU A 76 -6.85 9.66 11.97
CA GLU A 76 -7.31 9.09 13.25
C GLU A 76 -8.51 9.87 13.82
N GLU A 77 -8.48 11.20 13.76
CA GLU A 77 -9.62 12.04 14.18
C GLU A 77 -10.85 11.81 13.28
N GLY A 78 -10.66 11.72 11.97
CA GLY A 78 -11.73 11.47 11.00
C GLY A 78 -12.39 10.11 11.21
N GLU A 79 -11.59 9.05 11.38
CA GLU A 79 -12.07 7.69 11.68
C GLU A 79 -12.85 7.65 12.99
N LYS A 80 -12.30 8.24 14.05
CA LYS A 80 -12.93 8.31 15.36
C LYS A 80 -14.28 9.01 15.32
N ASN A 81 -14.40 10.07 14.52
CA ASN A 81 -15.60 10.87 14.39
C ASN A 81 -16.54 10.39 13.27
N GLN A 82 -16.16 9.35 12.51
CA GLN A 82 -16.89 8.85 11.34
C GLN A 82 -17.12 9.94 10.27
N GLU A 83 -16.13 10.79 10.07
CA GLU A 83 -16.13 11.85 9.05
C GLU A 83 -15.60 11.30 7.72
N ASP A 84 -15.91 11.98 6.61
CA ASP A 84 -15.23 11.72 5.34
C ASP A 84 -13.79 12.22 5.42
N ILE A 85 -12.86 11.28 5.56
CA ILE A 85 -11.43 11.55 5.71
C ILE A 85 -10.86 12.29 4.50
N VAL A 86 -11.37 12.02 3.29
CA VAL A 86 -10.88 12.66 2.07
C VAL A 86 -11.16 14.15 2.13
N ASP A 87 -12.40 14.53 2.44
CA ASP A 87 -12.81 15.93 2.56
C ASP A 87 -12.17 16.60 3.77
N LYS A 88 -12.16 15.92 4.92
CA LYS A 88 -11.64 16.42 6.20
C LYS A 88 -10.14 16.69 6.15
N CYS A 89 -9.37 15.78 5.57
CA CYS A 89 -7.92 15.82 5.58
C CYS A 89 -7.30 16.32 4.27
N HIS A 90 -8.12 16.69 3.27
CA HIS A 90 -7.65 17.16 1.96
C HIS A 90 -6.50 18.17 2.05
N SER A 91 -6.60 19.20 2.91
CA SER A 91 -5.55 20.22 3.03
C SER A 91 -4.25 19.65 3.60
N VAL A 92 -4.33 18.72 4.55
CA VAL A 92 -3.16 18.10 5.18
C VAL A 92 -2.52 17.08 4.24
N THR A 93 -3.34 16.28 3.55
CA THR A 93 -2.90 15.38 2.48
C THR A 93 -2.19 16.15 1.37
N LYS A 94 -2.72 17.30 0.96
CA LYS A 94 -2.06 18.16 -0.01
C LYS A 94 -0.70 18.67 0.50
N ALA A 95 -0.63 19.12 1.75
CA ALA A 95 0.63 19.60 2.33
C ALA A 95 1.69 18.49 2.40
N LEU A 96 1.28 17.26 2.73
CA LEU A 96 2.15 16.09 2.71
C LEU A 96 2.66 15.79 1.30
N LYS A 97 1.76 15.73 0.30
CA LYS A 97 2.12 15.49 -1.10
C LYS A 97 3.08 16.55 -1.62
N ASP A 98 2.77 17.83 -1.41
CA ASP A 98 3.63 18.94 -1.85
C ASP A 98 5.04 18.84 -1.22
N CYS A 99 5.13 18.40 0.04
CA CYS A 99 6.42 18.12 0.68
C CYS A 99 7.16 16.96 0.01
N MET A 100 6.48 15.84 -0.26
CA MET A 100 7.09 14.67 -0.89
C MET A 100 7.62 14.99 -2.28
N GLU A 101 6.85 15.73 -3.08
CA GLU A 101 7.24 16.19 -4.42
C GLU A 101 8.46 17.11 -4.38
N ALA A 102 8.62 17.93 -3.34
CA ALA A 102 9.80 18.75 -3.11
C ALA A 102 11.03 17.96 -2.64
N ASN A 103 10.85 16.70 -2.19
CA ASN A 103 11.90 15.83 -1.66
C ASN A 103 11.96 14.46 -2.39
N PRO A 104 12.12 14.44 -3.72
CA PRO A 104 11.96 13.21 -4.52
C PRO A 104 13.04 12.16 -4.26
N ASP A 105 14.20 12.52 -3.72
CA ASP A 105 15.30 11.57 -3.46
C ASP A 105 14.90 10.47 -2.47
N HIS A 106 14.05 10.80 -1.48
CA HIS A 106 13.50 9.82 -0.56
C HIS A 106 12.19 9.25 -1.10
N TYR A 107 11.25 10.10 -1.53
CA TYR A 107 9.87 9.71 -1.83
C TYR A 107 9.61 9.25 -3.27
N GLY A 108 10.61 9.30 -4.15
CA GLY A 108 10.49 9.02 -5.59
C GLY A 108 9.75 7.72 -5.94
N PRO A 109 10.04 6.57 -5.29
CA PRO A 109 9.31 5.33 -5.56
C PRO A 109 7.80 5.42 -5.28
N ILE A 110 7.40 6.14 -4.23
CA ILE A 110 5.98 6.33 -3.90
C ILE A 110 5.33 7.25 -4.93
N LEU A 111 5.98 8.38 -5.23
CA LEU A 111 5.46 9.35 -6.20
C LEU A 111 5.27 8.73 -7.60
N GLN A 112 6.15 7.81 -7.99
CA GLN A 112 6.00 7.07 -9.24
C GLN A 112 4.79 6.12 -9.20
N ALA A 113 4.59 5.41 -8.08
CA ALA A 113 3.45 4.53 -7.90
C ALA A 113 2.12 5.31 -7.91
N GLU A 114 2.06 6.43 -7.20
CA GLU A 114 0.90 7.33 -7.20
C GLU A 114 0.55 7.80 -8.61
N LYS A 115 1.55 8.25 -9.38
CA LYS A 115 1.35 8.71 -10.74
C LYS A 115 0.83 7.60 -11.66
N ALA A 116 1.32 6.37 -11.52
CA ALA A 116 0.85 5.25 -12.33
C ALA A 116 -0.63 4.93 -12.06
N VAL A 117 -1.06 5.02 -10.80
CA VAL A 117 -2.47 4.85 -10.41
C VAL A 117 -3.32 6.00 -10.94
N GLU A 118 -2.85 7.24 -10.87
CA GLU A 118 -3.54 8.40 -11.44
C GLU A 118 -3.74 8.25 -12.96
N GLU A 119 -2.69 7.88 -13.69
CA GLU A 119 -2.75 7.64 -15.14
C GLU A 119 -3.67 6.46 -15.50
N GLU A 120 -3.78 5.42 -14.66
CA GLU A 120 -4.75 4.34 -14.83
C GLU A 120 -6.19 4.82 -14.63
N ALA A 121 -6.47 5.54 -13.54
CA ALA A 121 -7.79 6.09 -13.26
C ALA A 121 -8.28 7.03 -14.37
N VAL A 122 -7.39 7.89 -14.90
CA VAL A 122 -7.72 8.77 -16.03
C VAL A 122 -8.11 7.97 -17.27
N ARG A 123 -7.35 6.91 -17.61
CA ARG A 123 -7.66 6.05 -18.76
C ARG A 123 -8.99 5.31 -18.62
N GLU A 124 -9.34 4.90 -17.41
CA GLU A 124 -10.63 4.25 -17.14
C GLU A 124 -11.79 5.22 -17.36
N VAL A 125 -11.69 6.43 -16.81
CA VAL A 125 -12.70 7.49 -16.99
C VAL A 125 -12.85 7.86 -18.48
N GLU A 126 -11.75 7.98 -19.22
CA GLU A 126 -11.79 8.24 -20.65
C GLU A 126 -12.49 7.11 -21.42
N LYS A 127 -12.18 5.86 -21.11
CA LYS A 127 -12.84 4.72 -21.75
C LYS A 127 -14.34 4.66 -21.45
N GLU A 128 -14.73 5.01 -20.22
CA GLU A 128 -16.14 5.10 -19.85
C GLU A 128 -16.86 6.22 -20.61
N MET A 129 -16.22 7.39 -20.78
CA MET A 129 -16.80 8.50 -21.56
C MET A 129 -17.00 8.10 -23.04
N GLU A 130 -16.04 7.40 -23.64
CA GLU A 130 -16.13 6.90 -25.02
C GLU A 130 -17.26 5.87 -25.18
N ASN A 131 -17.43 4.99 -24.19
CA ASN A 131 -18.53 4.03 -24.17
C ASN A 131 -19.89 4.74 -24.06
N VAL A 132 -20.03 5.72 -23.16
CA VAL A 132 -21.27 6.51 -23.01
C VAL A 132 -21.62 7.25 -24.31
N GLU A 133 -20.63 7.83 -25.00
CA GLU A 133 -20.85 8.49 -26.29
C GLU A 133 -21.30 7.49 -27.36
N SER A 134 -20.68 6.31 -27.43
CA SER A 134 -21.07 5.25 -28.37
C SER A 134 -22.50 4.74 -28.11
N VAL A 135 -22.92 4.57 -26.85
CA VAL A 135 -24.28 4.15 -26.49
C VAL A 135 -25.31 5.21 -26.88
N ALA A 136 -25.00 6.48 -26.62
CA ALA A 136 -25.89 7.59 -27.00
C ALA A 136 -26.13 7.67 -28.52
N THR A 137 -25.14 7.31 -29.35
CA THR A 137 -25.32 7.25 -30.81
C THR A 137 -26.20 6.09 -31.26
N ILE A 138 -26.12 4.92 -30.61
CA ILE A 138 -26.92 3.73 -30.93
C ILE A 138 -28.39 3.94 -30.58
N GLU A 139 -28.69 4.57 -29.44
CA GLU A 139 -30.07 4.86 -29.01
C GLU A 139 -30.78 5.82 -29.98
N VAL A 140 -30.06 6.76 -30.61
CA VAL A 140 -30.63 7.66 -31.62
C VAL A 140 -30.94 6.93 -32.94
N GLU A 141 -30.12 5.95 -33.33
CA GLU A 141 -30.35 5.18 -34.57
C GLU A 141 -31.55 4.21 -34.44
N GLU A 142 -31.76 3.56 -33.29
CA GLU A 142 -32.93 2.67 -33.11
C GLU A 142 -34.28 3.42 -33.09
N ILE A 143 -34.33 4.64 -32.53
CA ILE A 143 -35.57 5.44 -32.46
C ILE A 143 -36.01 5.94 -33.85
N THR A 144 -35.08 6.22 -34.77
CA THR A 144 -35.40 6.69 -36.12
C THR A 144 -35.90 5.58 -37.06
N SER A 145 -35.53 4.32 -36.79
CA SER A 145 -35.99 3.16 -37.57
C SER A 145 -37.43 2.75 -37.24
N SER A 146 -37.90 2.98 -36.00
CA SER A 146 -39.25 2.55 -35.57
C SER A 146 -40.40 3.49 -35.99
N SER A 147 -40.16 4.75 -36.37
CA SER A 147 -41.25 5.70 -36.71
C SER A 147 -41.72 5.63 -38.17
N GLY A 148 -41.17 4.71 -38.99
CA GLY A 148 -41.40 4.64 -40.43
C GLY A 148 -42.37 3.56 -40.93
N SER A 149 -43.50 3.25 -40.26
CA SER A 149 -44.49 2.32 -40.87
C SER A 149 -45.94 2.38 -40.38
N GLU A 150 -46.53 3.54 -40.07
CA GLU A 150 -47.99 3.64 -39.94
C GLU A 150 -48.56 4.93 -40.55
N GLN A 151 -48.73 4.96 -41.89
CA GLN A 151 -49.83 5.71 -42.50
C GLN A 151 -50.21 5.14 -43.87
N LYS A 152 -51.13 4.18 -43.88
CA LYS A 152 -52.01 3.93 -45.03
C LYS A 152 -53.44 3.76 -44.51
N VAL A 153 -54.06 4.89 -44.18
CA VAL A 153 -55.51 4.98 -43.97
C VAL A 153 -56.12 5.66 -45.19
N ALA A 154 -56.96 4.88 -45.88
CA ALA A 154 -58.13 5.22 -46.70
C ALA A 154 -58.20 6.60 -47.40
N SER A 155 -58.34 6.56 -48.72
CA SER A 155 -59.49 7.12 -49.48
C SER A 155 -59.55 6.50 -50.86
#